data_AF-A0A8E2B0V3-F1
#
_entry.id   AF-A0A8E2B0V3-F1
#
_cell.length_a   1.000
_cell.length_b   1.000
_cell.length_c   1.000
_cell.angle_alpha   90.00
_cell.angle_beta   90.00
_cell.angle_gamma   90.00
#
_symmetry.space_group_name_H-M   'P 1'
#
loop_
_entity.id
_entity.type
_entity.pdbx_description
1 polymer ?
#
loop_
_entity_poly.entity_id
_entity_poly.type
_entity_poly.pdbx_seq_one_letter_code
_entity_poly.pdbx_strand_id
1 'polypeptide(L)'
;MNIAQIKSLPPTALHRNVDLEIVSMNQQGYAETYIILPSTIYGLAKGPLVEAGISNPHSVQIPYIAKASIDQKQASMVGAGKPIWPLHSHLQNS
;
A
#
# COMPACT_ATOMS: atom_id res chain seq x y z
N MET A 1 -2.85 15.57 0.19
CA MET A 1 -2.67 15.13 -1.21
C MET A 1 -3.82 15.68 -2.04
N ASN A 2 -3.57 16.24 -3.22
CA ASN A 2 -4.60 16.66 -4.18
C ASN A 2 -4.31 16.10 -5.59
N ILE A 3 -5.23 16.32 -6.54
CA ILE A 3 -5.13 15.74 -7.90
C ILE A 3 -3.87 16.22 -8.64
N ALA A 4 -3.52 17.51 -8.53
CA ALA A 4 -2.34 18.05 -9.20
C ALA A 4 -1.05 17.38 -8.71
N GLN A 5 -0.94 17.14 -7.40
CA GLN A 5 0.20 16.45 -6.79
C GLN A 5 0.31 14.98 -7.24
N ILE A 6 -0.81 14.28 -7.44
CA ILE A 6 -0.80 12.89 -7.95
C ILE A 6 -0.33 12.86 -9.41
N LYS A 7 -0.83 13.79 -10.23
CA LYS A 7 -0.48 13.87 -11.65
C LYS A 7 0.99 14.21 -11.90
N SER A 8 1.64 14.89 -10.95
CA SER A 8 3.08 15.24 -11.07
C SER A 8 4.03 14.10 -10.71
N LEU A 9 3.53 12.94 -10.24
CA LEU A 9 4.39 11.80 -9.90
C LEU A 9 4.99 11.16 -11.17
N PRO A 10 6.30 10.87 -11.19
CA PRO A 10 6.94 10.19 -12.33
C PRO A 10 6.42 8.75 -12.44
N PRO A 11 6.38 8.14 -13.64
CA PRO A 11 5.94 6.75 -13.82
C PRO A 11 6.75 5.72 -13.02
N THR A 12 7.97 6.07 -12.60
CA THR A 12 8.87 5.24 -11.78
C THR A 12 8.60 5.34 -10.29
N ALA A 13 7.72 6.24 -9.84
CA ALA A 13 7.31 6.30 -8.45
C ALA A 13 6.64 4.99 -8.03
N LEU A 14 6.87 4.58 -6.78
CA LEU A 14 6.30 3.35 -6.23
C LEU A 14 4.77 3.33 -6.44
N HIS A 15 4.26 2.21 -6.97
CA HIS A 15 2.85 1.98 -7.34
C HIS A 15 2.29 2.85 -8.48
N ARG A 16 3.04 3.81 -9.04
CA ARG A 16 2.50 4.70 -10.08
C ARG A 16 2.13 3.97 -11.37
N ASN A 17 2.82 2.87 -11.67
CA ASN A 17 2.47 1.99 -12.78
C ASN A 17 1.04 1.42 -12.66
N VAL A 18 0.59 1.08 -11.43
CA VAL A 18 -0.77 0.59 -11.18
C VAL A 18 -1.78 1.72 -11.31
N ASP A 19 -1.48 2.91 -10.76
CA ASP A 19 -2.36 4.07 -10.89
C ASP A 19 -2.62 4.46 -12.35
N LEU A 20 -1.58 4.40 -13.19
CA LEU A 20 -1.69 4.72 -14.61
C LEU A 20 -2.59 3.73 -15.34
N GLU A 21 -2.48 2.44 -15.03
CA GLU A 21 -3.35 1.40 -15.61
C GLU A 21 -4.81 1.60 -15.21
N ILE A 22 -5.08 1.85 -13.92
CA ILE A 22 -6.44 2.12 -13.41
C ILE A 22 -7.06 3.33 -14.11
N VAL A 23 -6.31 4.44 -14.23
CA VAL A 23 -6.80 5.64 -14.92
C VAL A 23 -7.06 5.36 -16.40
N SER A 24 -6.18 4.62 -17.05
CA SER A 24 -6.31 4.24 -18.47
C SER A 24 -7.56 3.40 -18.72
N MET A 25 -7.82 2.39 -17.87
CA MET A 25 -9.03 1.56 -17.98
C MET A 25 -10.30 2.37 -17.84
N ASN A 26 -10.34 3.32 -16.91
CA ASN A 26 -11.49 4.20 -16.72
C ASN A 26 -11.70 5.15 -17.91
N GLN A 27 -10.62 5.70 -18.47
CA GLN A 27 -10.69 6.57 -19.67
C GLN A 27 -11.18 5.82 -20.90
N GLN A 28 -10.84 4.53 -21.02
CA GLN A 28 -11.29 3.66 -22.11
C GLN A 28 -12.73 3.14 -21.88
N GLY A 29 -13.32 3.38 -20.70
CA GLY A 29 -14.67 2.94 -20.37
C GLY A 29 -14.78 1.48 -19.95
N TYR A 30 -13.67 0.81 -19.60
CA TYR A 30 -13.68 -0.58 -19.15
C TYR A 30 -14.28 -0.77 -17.76
N ALA A 31 -14.02 0.19 -16.85
CA ALA A 31 -14.54 0.17 -15.49
C ALA A 31 -14.57 1.59 -14.92
N GLU A 32 -15.57 1.90 -14.10
CA GLU A 32 -15.54 3.09 -13.26
C GLU A 32 -14.67 2.82 -12.03
N THR A 33 -13.62 3.63 -11.84
CA THR A 33 -12.58 3.34 -10.82
C THR A 33 -12.32 4.52 -9.89
N TYR A 34 -11.99 4.21 -8.64
CA TYR A 34 -11.55 5.18 -7.63
C TYR A 34 -10.25 4.72 -6.98
N ILE A 35 -9.27 5.62 -6.86
CA ILE A 35 -8.03 5.38 -6.10
C ILE A 35 -8.20 5.97 -4.71
N ILE A 36 -8.16 5.11 -3.69
CA ILE A 36 -8.21 5.49 -2.28
C ILE A 36 -6.78 5.45 -1.73
N LEU A 37 -6.36 6.51 -1.05
CA LEU A 37 -5.05 6.62 -0.41
C LEU A 37 -5.19 6.43 1.10
N PRO A 38 -5.10 5.19 1.61
CA PRO A 38 -5.17 4.94 3.03
C PRO A 38 -3.89 5.35 3.75
N SER A 39 -3.96 5.43 5.08
CA SER A 39 -2.78 5.37 5.94
C SER A 39 -2.15 3.98 5.93
N THR A 40 -1.11 3.77 6.74
CA THR A 40 -0.49 2.44 6.87
C THR A 40 -1.51 1.42 7.40
N ILE A 41 -1.85 0.43 6.55
CA ILE A 41 -2.70 -0.71 6.89
C ILE A 41 -1.84 -1.91 7.26
N TYR A 42 -2.17 -2.57 8.37
CA TYR A 42 -1.52 -3.81 8.77
C TYR A 42 -2.50 -4.79 9.42
N GLY A 43 -2.18 -6.08 9.31
CA GLY A 43 -3.03 -7.19 9.70
C GLY A 43 -3.09 -8.23 8.59
N LEU A 44 -3.89 -9.28 8.83
CA LEU A 44 -4.20 -10.29 7.84
C LEU A 44 -5.56 -9.95 7.22
N ALA A 45 -5.57 -9.60 5.94
CA ALA A 45 -6.82 -9.35 5.23
C ALA A 45 -7.59 -10.65 4.96
N LYS A 46 -8.92 -10.56 4.96
CA LYS A 46 -9.85 -11.62 4.63
C LYS A 46 -10.93 -11.08 3.69
N GLY A 47 -11.62 -11.98 3.01
CA GLY A 47 -12.76 -11.67 2.15
C GLY A 47 -12.61 -12.21 0.73
N PRO A 48 -13.63 -12.02 -0.12
CA PRO A 48 -13.75 -12.75 -1.38
C PRO A 48 -12.56 -12.59 -2.33
N LEU A 49 -11.96 -11.39 -2.37
CA LEU A 49 -10.80 -11.14 -3.23
C LEU A 49 -9.51 -11.80 -2.72
N VAL A 50 -9.36 -11.92 -1.40
CA VAL A 50 -8.25 -12.65 -0.79
C VAL A 50 -8.44 -14.15 -1.01
N GLU A 51 -9.65 -14.65 -0.80
CA GLU A 51 -10.01 -16.07 -0.99
C GLU A 51 -9.87 -16.50 -2.46
N ALA A 52 -10.16 -15.59 -3.40
CA ALA A 52 -9.94 -15.80 -4.83
C ALA A 52 -8.47 -15.67 -5.27
N GLY A 53 -7.54 -15.32 -4.36
CA GLY A 53 -6.12 -15.14 -4.68
C GLY A 53 -5.80 -13.87 -5.48
N ILE A 54 -6.75 -12.93 -5.57
CA ILE A 54 -6.60 -11.67 -6.32
C ILE A 54 -5.91 -10.62 -5.45
N SER A 55 -6.28 -10.53 -4.16
CA SER A 55 -5.74 -9.55 -3.22
C SER A 55 -4.69 -10.16 -2.30
N ASN A 56 -3.57 -9.45 -2.09
CA ASN A 56 -2.55 -9.85 -1.14
C ASN A 56 -3.08 -9.75 0.32
N PRO A 57 -3.10 -10.86 1.10
CA PRO A 57 -3.58 -10.84 2.47
C PRO A 57 -2.63 -10.18 3.47
N HIS A 58 -1.35 -10.02 3.12
CA HIS A 58 -0.33 -9.61 4.07
C HIS A 58 0.08 -8.14 3.89
N SER A 59 0.28 -7.46 5.02
CA SER A 59 1.01 -6.18 5.04
C SER A 59 2.40 -6.37 4.43
N VAL A 60 2.89 -5.36 3.71
CA VAL A 60 4.22 -5.39 3.09
C VAL A 60 5.28 -4.86 4.05
N GLN A 61 5.03 -3.71 4.69
CA GLN A 61 6.01 -3.00 5.50
C GLN A 61 6.39 -3.74 6.79
N ILE A 62 5.40 -4.29 7.52
CA ILE A 62 5.65 -4.95 8.81
C ILE A 62 6.52 -6.22 8.65
N PRO A 63 6.24 -7.13 7.69
CA PRO A 63 7.12 -8.28 7.47
C PRO A 63 8.54 -7.92 7.05
N TYR A 64 8.71 -6.89 6.21
CA TYR A 64 10.06 -6.45 5.81
C TYR A 64 10.88 -5.98 7.01
N ILE A 65 10.30 -5.16 7.89
CA ILE A 65 10.99 -4.67 9.09
C ILE A 65 11.27 -5.82 10.06
N ALA A 66 10.32 -6.74 10.24
CA ALA A 66 10.50 -7.92 11.09
C ALA A 66 11.66 -8.79 10.61
N LYS A 67 11.72 -9.09 9.30
CA LYS A 67 12.80 -9.87 8.70
C LYS A 67 14.16 -9.19 8.88
N ALA A 68 14.24 -7.89 8.57
CA ALA A 68 15.46 -7.12 8.77
C ALA A 68 15.93 -7.13 10.23
N SER A 69 14.99 -7.07 11.18
CA SER A 69 15.29 -7.07 12.62
C SER A 69 15.84 -8.41 13.09
N ILE A 70 15.28 -9.51 12.57
CA ILE A 70 15.78 -10.87 12.83
C ILE A 70 17.20 -11.02 12.28
N ASP A 71 17.42 -10.59 11.03
CA ASP A 71 18.72 -10.69 10.36
C ASP A 71 19.81 -9.88 11.11
N GLN A 72 19.44 -8.72 11.65
CA GLN A 72 20.35 -7.87 12.43
C GLN A 72 20.46 -8.26 13.91
N LYS A 73 19.63 -9.20 14.39
CA LYS A 73 19.49 -9.56 15.82
C LYS A 73 19.19 -8.37 16.73
N GLN A 74 18.62 -7.29 16.16
CA GLN A 74 18.22 -6.09 16.87
C GLN A 74 17.07 -5.41 16.12
N ALA A 75 16.32 -4.55 16.82
CA ALA A 75 15.26 -3.78 16.19
C ALA A 75 15.81 -2.95 15.03
N SER A 76 15.25 -3.13 13.84
CA SER A 76 15.63 -2.39 12.65
C SER A 76 14.92 -1.04 12.57
N MET A 77 15.67 -0.01 12.18
CA MET A 77 15.17 1.33 11.93
C MET A 77 15.56 1.77 10.51
N VAL A 78 14.58 2.27 9.75
CA VAL A 78 14.87 2.86 8.43
C VAL A 78 15.24 4.33 8.63
N GLY A 79 16.47 4.70 8.25
CA GLY A 79 16.98 6.06 8.42
C GLY A 79 17.03 6.50 9.89
N ALA A 80 16.76 7.77 10.15
CA ALA A 80 16.84 8.35 11.50
C ALA A 80 15.64 8.03 12.42
N GLY A 81 14.68 7.20 11.98
CA GLY A 81 13.51 6.86 12.80
C GLY A 81 12.55 8.03 13.07
N LYS A 82 12.58 9.06 12.22
CA LYS A 82 11.69 10.24 12.33
C LYS A 82 10.43 10.22 11.44
N PRO A 83 10.01 9.14 10.74
CA PRO A 83 8.80 9.22 9.94
C PRO A 83 7.57 9.29 10.86
N ILE A 84 6.74 10.31 10.65
CA ILE A 84 5.43 10.43 11.29
C ILE A 84 4.41 9.84 10.32
N TRP A 85 3.71 8.79 10.74
CA TRP A 85 2.65 8.16 9.95
C TRP A 85 1.28 8.62 10.48
N PRO A 86 0.40 9.16 9.62
CA PRO A 86 -0.96 9.49 10.05
C PRO A 86 -1.72 8.19 10.41
N LEU A 87 -2.47 8.23 11.53
CA LEU A 87 -3.43 7.23 12.06
C LEU A 87 -3.37 5.83 11.41
N HIS A 88 -2.74 4.88 12.09
CA HIS A 88 -2.62 3.49 11.61
C HIS A 88 -3.96 2.76 11.68
N SER A 89 -4.32 2.02 10.63
CA SER A 89 -5.54 1.21 10.60
C SER A 89 -5.18 -0.27 10.76
N HIS A 90 -5.70 -0.88 11.82
CA HIS A 90 -5.61 -2.31 12.05
C HIS A 90 -6.83 -3.02 11.46
N LEU A 91 -6.61 -4.05 10.66
CA LEU A 91 -7.70 -4.92 10.22
C LEU A 91 -8.17 -5.77 11.40
N GLN A 92 -9.32 -5.43 11.98
CA GLN A 92 -10.00 -6.25 12.97
C GLN A 92 -10.69 -7.43 12.28
N ASN A 93 -10.68 -8.60 12.92
CA ASN A 93 -11.45 -9.76 12.44
C ASN A 93 -12.95 -9.40 12.43
N SER A 94 -13.52 -9.26 11.24
CA SER A 94 -14.96 -9.34 10.98
C SER A 94 -15.40 -10.78 10.79
#